data_AF-A0A1Y5D5X1-F1
#
_entry.id   AF-A0A1Y5D5X1-F1
#
_cell.length_a   1.000
_cell.length_b   1.000
_cell.length_c   1.000
_cell.angle_alpha   90.00
_cell.angle_beta   90.00
_cell.angle_gamma   90.00
#
_symmetry.space_group_name_H-M   'P 1'
#
loop_
_entity.id
_entity.type
_entity.pdbx_description
1 polymer ?
#
loop_
_entity_poly.entity_id
_entity_poly.type
_entity_poly.pdbx_seq_one_letter_code
_entity_poly.pdbx_strand_id
1 'polypeptide(L)'
;MADLNVNAGMDDDMLNFLSEFIVQLDNKEAEEEKALIKKRKAAVMAKINQQGKLTQGFRLVKNDTLKPKLAALKNKIENFEYKNSANKEQDQVILDIMTNKGSLSNYLDAATKSKMKSGKLDNAARHQIANTQLKRKQLFLMFEEIATAQTELIEYSKEIQSVIGVENATLKQPPGAYGGLKDFHGALDKVTNRKRQYDMGDLKDAARMTIIFKNLEDMVEAKNLIFQTEEFQSIKSKQSAMKDRYGTSKNEEYNCGATAAGYKDIKFFLKMSNNHIAELQLNTENM
;
A
#
# COMPACT_ATOMS: atom_id res chain seq x y z
N MET A 1 -82.15 29.64 22.69
CA MET A 1 -80.78 30.03 22.32
C MET A 1 -79.87 29.59 23.43
N ALA A 2 -79.02 28.61 23.15
CA ALA A 2 -77.90 28.24 24.00
C ALA A 2 -76.76 27.89 23.05
N ASP A 3 -75.90 28.87 22.82
CA ASP A 3 -74.61 28.69 22.15
C ASP A 3 -73.77 27.74 23.00
N LEU A 4 -73.60 26.50 22.54
CA LEU A 4 -72.59 25.60 23.06
C LEU A 4 -71.27 25.97 22.42
N ASN A 5 -70.60 26.93 23.06
CA ASN A 5 -69.23 27.31 22.85
C ASN A 5 -68.32 26.14 23.24
N VAL A 6 -68.03 25.23 22.30
CA VAL A 6 -67.05 24.16 22.49
C VAL A 6 -65.65 24.73 22.21
N ASN A 7 -65.21 25.61 23.10
CA ASN A 7 -63.82 26.03 23.21
C ASN A 7 -63.38 25.73 24.65
N ALA A 8 -63.24 24.43 24.96
CA ALA A 8 -62.64 23.97 26.21
C ALA A 8 -61.14 23.79 25.95
N GLY A 9 -60.38 24.78 26.44
CA GLY A 9 -58.99 25.04 26.09
C GLY A 9 -58.03 23.92 26.48
N MET A 10 -57.08 23.67 25.57
CA MET A 10 -55.71 23.48 26.02
C MET A 10 -55.32 24.80 26.71
N ASP A 11 -54.86 24.74 27.96
CA ASP A 11 -54.28 25.91 28.60
C ASP A 11 -53.05 26.38 27.80
N ASP A 12 -52.74 27.67 27.87
CA ASP A 12 -51.60 28.26 27.15
C ASP A 12 -50.28 27.56 27.52
N ASP A 13 -50.21 26.96 28.72
CA ASP A 13 -49.09 26.17 29.20
C ASP A 13 -48.91 24.85 28.43
N MET A 14 -49.99 24.13 28.10
CA MET A 14 -49.94 22.94 27.23
C MET A 14 -49.56 23.28 25.79
N LEU A 15 -50.05 24.40 25.25
CA LEU A 15 -49.68 24.85 23.91
C LEU A 15 -48.20 25.24 23.83
N ASN A 16 -47.68 25.89 24.88
CA ASN A 16 -46.25 26.19 25.01
C ASN A 16 -45.42 24.91 25.13
N PHE A 17 -45.83 23.94 25.96
CA PHE A 17 -45.13 22.67 26.12
C PHE A 17 -45.04 21.87 24.81
N LEU A 18 -46.15 21.79 24.05
CA LEU A 18 -46.17 21.10 22.76
C LEU A 18 -45.30 21.80 21.72
N SER A 19 -45.31 23.14 21.71
CA SER A 19 -44.47 23.94 20.81
C SER A 19 -42.98 23.74 21.13
N GLU A 20 -42.61 23.73 22.42
CA GLU A 20 -41.25 23.44 22.86
C GLU A 20 -40.82 22.00 22.51
N PHE A 21 -41.71 21.03 22.67
CA PHE A 21 -41.45 19.64 22.32
C PHE A 21 -41.23 19.43 20.81
N ILE A 22 -42.04 20.07 19.97
CA ILE A 22 -41.88 20.06 18.50
C ILE A 22 -40.54 20.70 18.11
N VAL A 23 -40.21 21.86 18.69
CA VAL A 23 -38.91 22.52 18.46
C VAL A 23 -37.74 21.63 18.91
N GLN A 24 -37.87 20.90 20.02
CA GLN A 24 -36.84 19.95 20.46
C GLN A 24 -36.69 18.75 19.52
N LEU A 25 -37.80 18.22 18.99
CA LEU A 25 -37.78 17.14 17.99
C LEU A 25 -37.13 17.59 16.68
N ASP A 26 -37.52 18.75 16.16
CA ASP A 26 -36.95 19.31 14.93
C ASP A 26 -35.44 19.59 15.07
N ASN A 27 -35.02 20.12 16.23
CA ASN A 27 -33.61 20.34 16.52
C ASN A 27 -32.82 19.03 16.61
N LYS A 28 -33.41 17.98 17.19
CA LYS A 28 -32.78 16.66 17.30
C LYS A 28 -32.64 16.00 15.92
N GLU A 29 -33.67 16.06 15.08
CA GLU A 29 -33.59 15.57 13.70
C GLU A 29 -32.54 16.35 12.90
N ALA A 30 -32.46 17.67 13.06
CA ALA A 30 -31.43 18.50 12.43
C ALA A 30 -30.00 18.17 12.94
N GLU A 31 -29.83 17.82 14.22
CA GLU A 31 -28.54 17.36 14.77
C GLU A 31 -28.15 15.97 14.25
N GLU A 32 -29.09 15.04 14.17
CA GLU A 32 -28.87 13.70 13.60
C GLU A 32 -28.53 13.79 12.10
N GLU A 33 -29.19 14.68 11.35
CA GLU A 33 -28.88 14.95 9.95
C GLU A 33 -27.50 15.59 9.80
N LYS A 34 -27.14 16.58 10.62
CA LYS A 34 -25.79 17.18 10.65
C LYS A 34 -24.71 16.13 10.95
N ALA A 35 -24.96 15.23 11.89
CA ALA A 35 -24.03 14.14 12.23
C ALA A 35 -23.88 13.15 11.07
N LEU A 36 -24.97 12.80 10.39
CA LEU A 36 -24.96 11.93 9.21
C LEU A 36 -24.24 12.59 8.02
N ILE A 37 -24.48 13.88 7.77
CA ILE A 37 -23.77 14.69 6.78
C ILE A 37 -22.28 14.73 7.11
N LYS A 38 -21.89 14.95 8.38
CA LYS A 38 -20.48 14.92 8.81
C LYS A 38 -19.83 13.57 8.55
N LYS A 39 -20.53 12.46 8.86
CA LYS A 39 -20.07 11.10 8.58
C LYS A 39 -19.91 10.83 7.07
N ARG A 40 -20.89 11.25 6.26
CA ARG A 40 -20.85 11.13 4.79
C ARG A 40 -19.71 11.97 4.20
N LYS A 41 -19.55 13.23 4.63
CA LYS A 41 -18.44 14.10 4.24
C LYS A 41 -17.10 13.46 4.59
N ALA A 42 -16.92 12.94 5.81
CA ALA A 42 -15.71 12.24 6.20
C ALA A 42 -15.42 11.01 5.32
N ALA A 43 -16.44 10.22 4.99
CA ALA A 43 -16.31 9.06 4.10
C ALA A 43 -15.96 9.45 2.65
N VAL A 44 -16.58 10.50 2.11
CA VAL A 44 -16.29 11.05 0.77
C VAL A 44 -14.86 11.59 0.72
N MET A 45 -14.46 12.39 1.71
CA MET A 45 -13.08 12.90 1.81
C MET A 45 -12.06 11.76 1.96
N ALA A 46 -12.37 10.72 2.72
CA ALA A 46 -11.51 9.53 2.80
C ALA A 46 -11.35 8.84 1.45
N LYS A 47 -12.42 8.76 0.64
CA LYS A 47 -12.38 8.18 -0.71
C LYS A 47 -11.60 9.05 -1.70
N ILE A 48 -11.80 10.37 -1.68
CA ILE A 48 -11.01 11.33 -2.50
C ILE A 48 -9.53 11.22 -2.13
N ASN A 49 -9.22 11.21 -0.83
CA ASN A 49 -7.84 11.04 -0.35
C ASN A 49 -7.25 9.69 -0.77
N GLN A 50 -8.04 8.63 -0.91
CA GLN A 50 -7.55 7.36 -1.45
C GLN A 50 -7.22 7.43 -2.94
N GLN A 51 -8.00 8.16 -3.75
CA GLN A 51 -7.75 8.34 -5.18
C GLN A 51 -6.47 9.15 -5.47
N GLY A 52 -6.09 10.04 -4.56
CA GLY A 52 -4.84 10.80 -4.64
C GLY A 52 -3.58 10.00 -4.26
N LYS A 53 -3.70 8.84 -3.62
CA LYS A 53 -2.55 8.05 -3.16
C LYS A 53 -1.88 7.30 -4.30
N LEU A 54 -0.54 7.28 -4.28
CA LEU A 54 0.23 6.38 -5.13
C LEU A 54 0.05 4.93 -4.67
N THR A 55 -0.39 4.06 -5.58
CA THR A 55 -0.57 2.63 -5.34
C THR A 55 -0.02 1.80 -6.50
N GLN A 56 0.38 0.54 -6.23
CA GLN A 56 0.73 -0.44 -7.27
C GLN A 56 -0.44 -0.93 -8.13
N GLY A 57 -1.67 -0.56 -7.78
CA GLY A 57 -2.87 -1.12 -8.38
C GLY A 57 -3.08 -2.60 -8.02
N PHE A 58 -4.14 -3.16 -8.61
CA PHE A 58 -4.56 -4.55 -8.39
C PHE A 58 -4.68 -5.27 -9.72
N ARG A 59 -4.28 -6.54 -9.75
CA ARG A 59 -4.57 -7.40 -10.90
C ARG A 59 -5.88 -8.12 -10.77
N LEU A 60 -6.64 -8.11 -11.86
CA LEU A 60 -7.77 -9.00 -12.00
C LEU A 60 -7.24 -10.43 -12.20
N VAL A 61 -7.70 -11.36 -11.37
CA VAL A 61 -7.30 -12.76 -11.45
C VAL A 61 -8.24 -13.48 -12.40
N LYS A 62 -7.76 -13.80 -13.60
CA LYS A 62 -8.44 -14.72 -14.52
C LYS A 62 -7.79 -16.09 -14.41
N ASN A 63 -8.57 -17.15 -14.27
CA ASN A 63 -8.02 -18.50 -14.13
C ASN A 63 -7.20 -18.93 -15.36
N ASP A 64 -7.56 -18.43 -16.54
CA ASP A 64 -6.90 -18.74 -17.81
C ASP A 64 -5.50 -18.15 -17.91
N THR A 65 -5.19 -17.09 -17.15
CA THR A 65 -3.83 -16.52 -17.10
C THR A 65 -2.98 -17.17 -16.01
N LEU A 66 -3.60 -17.74 -14.98
CA LEU A 66 -2.90 -18.30 -13.83
C LEU A 66 -2.23 -19.64 -14.16
N LYS A 67 -2.97 -20.58 -14.78
CA LYS A 67 -2.46 -21.93 -15.05
C LYS A 67 -1.22 -21.93 -15.98
N PRO A 68 -1.22 -21.19 -17.11
CA PRO A 68 -0.04 -21.14 -17.98
C PRO A 68 1.18 -20.55 -17.27
N LYS A 69 1.02 -19.47 -16.48
CA LYS A 69 2.13 -18.89 -15.70
C LYS A 69 2.66 -19.85 -14.63
N LEU A 70 1.80 -20.62 -13.97
CA LEU A 70 2.24 -21.66 -13.04
C LEU A 70 3.05 -22.76 -13.74
N ALA A 71 2.60 -23.18 -14.92
CA ALA A 71 3.32 -24.18 -15.73
C ALA A 71 4.68 -23.65 -16.22
N ALA A 72 4.73 -22.39 -16.65
CA ALA A 72 5.95 -21.72 -17.04
C ALA A 72 6.95 -21.62 -15.86
N LEU A 73 6.48 -21.29 -14.66
CA LEU A 73 7.33 -21.27 -13.45
C LEU A 73 7.93 -22.66 -13.17
N LYS A 74 7.11 -23.72 -13.22
CA LYS A 74 7.60 -25.10 -13.05
C LYS A 74 8.68 -25.44 -14.08
N ASN A 75 8.40 -25.17 -15.35
CA ASN A 75 9.33 -25.43 -16.43
C ASN A 75 10.64 -24.64 -16.29
N LYS A 76 10.56 -23.36 -15.85
CA LYS A 76 11.73 -22.52 -15.56
C LYS A 76 12.58 -23.14 -14.45
N ILE A 77 11.99 -23.57 -13.33
CA ILE A 77 12.73 -24.17 -12.22
C ILE A 77 13.48 -25.44 -12.64
N GLU A 78 12.85 -26.25 -13.50
CA GLU A 78 13.39 -27.52 -13.99
C GLU A 78 14.51 -27.32 -15.02
N ASN A 79 14.36 -26.36 -15.94
CA ASN A 79 15.18 -26.30 -17.16
C ASN A 79 16.07 -25.04 -17.27
N PHE A 80 15.81 -23.99 -16.49
CA PHE A 80 16.58 -22.76 -16.58
C PHE A 80 17.91 -22.87 -15.81
N GLU A 81 19.01 -22.42 -16.43
CA GLU A 81 20.30 -22.33 -15.78
C GLU A 81 20.41 -21.05 -14.95
N TYR A 82 20.14 -21.16 -13.66
CA TYR A 82 20.25 -20.05 -12.73
C TYR A 82 21.72 -19.75 -12.41
N LYS A 83 22.17 -18.54 -12.75
CA LYS A 83 23.47 -18.01 -12.30
C LYS A 83 23.53 -17.74 -10.80
N ASN A 84 22.37 -17.59 -10.15
CA ASN A 84 22.23 -17.27 -8.74
C ASN A 84 21.23 -18.24 -8.10
N SER A 85 21.69 -19.02 -7.11
CA SER A 85 20.86 -20.00 -6.39
C SER A 85 19.70 -19.36 -5.64
N ALA A 86 19.86 -18.14 -5.12
CA ALA A 86 18.79 -17.41 -4.44
C ALA A 86 17.61 -17.12 -5.38
N ASN A 87 17.86 -16.92 -6.68
CA ASN A 87 16.79 -16.74 -7.66
C ASN A 87 16.02 -18.04 -7.90
N LYS A 88 16.72 -19.18 -7.93
CA LYS A 88 16.07 -20.51 -8.06
C LYS A 88 15.25 -20.85 -6.83
N GLU A 89 15.81 -20.61 -5.64
CA GLU A 89 15.14 -20.83 -4.36
C GLU A 89 13.87 -19.97 -4.26
N GLN A 90 13.95 -18.70 -4.64
CA GLN A 90 12.81 -17.81 -4.69
C GLN A 90 11.70 -18.33 -5.61
N ASP A 91 12.05 -18.79 -6.81
CA ASP A 91 11.10 -19.39 -7.76
C ASP A 91 10.45 -20.66 -7.17
N GLN A 92 11.24 -21.50 -6.49
CA GLN A 92 10.74 -22.69 -5.80
C GLN A 92 9.76 -22.33 -4.67
N VAL A 93 10.09 -21.33 -3.85
CA VAL A 93 9.21 -20.83 -2.79
C VAL A 93 7.87 -20.32 -3.35
N ILE A 94 7.91 -19.61 -4.47
CA ILE A 94 6.69 -19.17 -5.16
C ILE A 94 5.86 -20.39 -5.57
N LEU A 95 6.49 -21.38 -6.21
CA LEU A 95 5.81 -22.59 -6.66
C LEU A 95 5.15 -23.31 -5.47
N ASP A 96 5.89 -23.52 -4.39
CA ASP A 96 5.43 -24.20 -3.17
C ASP A 96 4.25 -23.47 -2.54
N ILE A 97 4.30 -22.14 -2.43
CA ILE A 97 3.20 -21.34 -1.88
C ILE A 97 1.95 -21.43 -2.77
N MET A 98 2.13 -21.51 -4.09
CA MET A 98 1.03 -21.59 -5.04
C MET A 98 0.38 -22.98 -5.08
N THR A 99 1.14 -24.06 -4.88
CA THR A 99 0.63 -25.44 -5.06
C THR A 99 0.34 -26.17 -3.75
N ASN A 100 1.03 -25.86 -2.65
CA ASN A 100 0.90 -26.63 -1.42
C ASN A 100 -0.40 -26.28 -0.69
N LYS A 101 -1.23 -27.29 -0.40
CA LYS A 101 -2.55 -27.11 0.23
C LYS A 101 -2.49 -26.42 1.60
N GLY A 102 -1.38 -26.57 2.33
CA GLY A 102 -1.18 -26.00 3.67
C GLY A 102 -0.54 -24.60 3.69
N SER A 103 0.02 -24.11 2.59
CA SER A 103 0.82 -22.87 2.60
C SER A 103 0.03 -21.63 3.04
N LEU A 104 -1.27 -21.61 2.75
CA LEU A 104 -2.15 -20.48 3.05
C LEU A 104 -2.24 -20.19 4.57
N SER A 105 -2.07 -21.21 5.43
CA SER A 105 -2.18 -21.03 6.88
C SER A 105 -1.12 -20.09 7.45
N ASN A 106 -0.02 -19.86 6.75
CA ASN A 106 1.02 -18.94 7.19
C ASN A 106 0.55 -17.47 7.12
N TYR A 107 -0.47 -17.19 6.32
CA TYR A 107 -0.95 -15.85 5.97
C TYR A 107 -2.36 -15.54 6.51
N LEU A 108 -2.74 -16.24 7.59
CA LEU A 108 -4.00 -16.07 8.29
C LEU A 108 -3.71 -15.67 9.74
N ASP A 109 -4.64 -14.97 10.39
CA ASP A 109 -4.51 -14.70 11.82
C ASP A 109 -4.75 -15.97 12.66
N ALA A 110 -4.34 -15.93 13.93
CA ALA A 110 -4.43 -17.07 14.83
C ALA A 110 -5.87 -17.57 15.02
N ALA A 111 -6.85 -16.66 15.04
CA ALA A 111 -8.25 -17.00 15.22
C ALA A 111 -8.79 -17.80 14.03
N THR A 112 -8.50 -17.35 12.80
CA THR A 112 -8.88 -18.04 11.57
C THR A 112 -8.16 -19.37 11.43
N LYS A 113 -6.85 -19.46 11.79
CA LYS A 113 -6.13 -20.74 11.81
C LYS A 113 -6.82 -21.75 12.75
N SER A 114 -7.21 -21.33 13.95
CA SER A 114 -7.90 -22.18 14.92
C SER A 114 -9.25 -22.68 14.39
N LYS A 115 -10.05 -21.79 13.80
CA LYS A 115 -11.35 -22.12 13.19
C LYS A 115 -11.22 -23.04 11.97
N MET A 116 -10.15 -22.89 11.20
CA MET A 116 -9.85 -23.77 10.07
C MET A 116 -9.49 -25.19 10.54
N LYS A 117 -8.73 -25.32 11.64
CA LYS A 117 -8.41 -26.62 12.25
C LYS A 117 -9.65 -27.31 12.85
N SER A 118 -10.56 -26.54 13.45
CA SER A 118 -11.77 -27.09 14.08
C SER A 118 -12.94 -27.33 13.13
N GLY A 119 -12.84 -26.92 11.86
CA GLY A 119 -13.90 -27.02 10.86
C GLY A 119 -15.06 -26.03 11.03
N LYS A 120 -15.05 -25.19 12.07
CA LYS A 120 -16.12 -24.24 12.41
C LYS A 120 -15.83 -22.84 11.85
N LEU A 121 -15.88 -22.70 10.53
CA LEU A 121 -15.61 -21.44 9.83
C LEU A 121 -16.82 -20.48 9.86
N ASP A 122 -16.64 -19.33 10.53
CA ASP A 122 -17.58 -18.21 10.47
C ASP A 122 -17.34 -17.30 9.24
N ASN A 123 -18.20 -16.31 9.05
CA ASN A 123 -18.13 -15.42 7.89
C ASN A 123 -16.82 -14.61 7.83
N ALA A 124 -16.29 -14.21 8.99
CA ALA A 124 -15.05 -13.45 9.07
C ALA A 124 -13.84 -14.31 8.62
N ALA A 125 -13.76 -15.54 9.12
CA ALA A 125 -12.73 -16.50 8.72
C ALA A 125 -12.82 -16.84 7.23
N ARG A 126 -14.03 -17.09 6.71
CA ARG A 126 -14.25 -17.33 5.26
C ARG A 126 -13.77 -16.16 4.40
N HIS A 127 -14.09 -14.93 4.80
CA HIS A 127 -13.64 -13.73 4.09
C HIS A 127 -12.12 -13.59 4.08
N GLN A 128 -11.46 -13.80 5.22
CA GLN A 128 -10.00 -13.72 5.27
C GLN A 128 -9.36 -14.78 4.39
N ILE A 129 -9.83 -16.04 4.46
CA ILE A 129 -9.33 -17.13 3.61
C ILE A 129 -9.47 -16.77 2.13
N ALA A 130 -10.66 -16.32 1.70
CA ALA A 130 -10.91 -15.94 0.31
C ALA A 130 -10.02 -14.76 -0.13
N ASN A 131 -9.87 -13.74 0.72
CA ASN A 131 -9.03 -12.58 0.43
C ASN A 131 -7.55 -12.96 0.33
N THR A 132 -7.03 -13.76 1.26
CA THR A 132 -5.65 -14.27 1.22
C THR A 132 -5.42 -15.11 -0.04
N GLN A 133 -6.38 -15.97 -0.44
CA GLN A 133 -6.29 -16.72 -1.69
C GLN A 133 -6.25 -15.82 -2.93
N LEU A 134 -7.06 -14.76 -2.95
CA LEU A 134 -7.09 -13.79 -4.03
C LEU A 134 -5.75 -13.05 -4.12
N LYS A 135 -5.27 -12.47 -3.01
CA LYS A 135 -4.01 -11.73 -2.92
C LYS A 135 -2.81 -12.58 -3.33
N ARG A 136 -2.77 -13.85 -2.90
CA ARG A 136 -1.74 -14.81 -3.34
C ARG A 136 -1.71 -14.93 -4.86
N LYS A 137 -2.86 -15.10 -5.51
CA LYS A 137 -2.95 -15.19 -6.98
C LYS A 137 -2.59 -13.88 -7.67
N GLN A 138 -3.03 -12.74 -7.11
CA GLN A 138 -2.69 -11.41 -7.63
C GLN A 138 -1.19 -11.15 -7.58
N LEU A 139 -0.57 -11.40 -6.41
CA LEU A 139 0.86 -11.26 -6.23
C LEU A 139 1.63 -12.15 -7.19
N PHE A 140 1.24 -13.43 -7.33
CA PHE A 140 1.86 -14.33 -8.30
C PHE A 140 1.83 -13.79 -9.73
N LEU A 141 0.69 -13.26 -10.18
CA LEU A 141 0.56 -12.67 -11.51
C LEU A 141 1.36 -11.38 -11.70
N MET A 142 1.71 -10.69 -10.61
CA MET A 142 2.50 -9.46 -10.61
C MET A 142 4.00 -9.73 -10.40
N PHE A 143 4.38 -10.84 -9.78
CA PHE A 143 5.71 -10.99 -9.20
C PHE A 143 6.85 -10.94 -10.24
N GLU A 144 6.63 -11.54 -11.41
CA GLU A 144 7.56 -11.46 -12.54
C GLU A 144 7.81 -10.01 -12.97
N GLU A 145 6.78 -9.18 -12.96
CA GLU A 145 6.87 -7.78 -13.35
C GLU A 145 7.55 -6.94 -12.26
N ILE A 146 7.37 -7.31 -10.98
CA ILE A 146 8.14 -6.70 -9.89
C ILE A 146 9.62 -7.08 -10.05
N ALA A 147 9.95 -8.30 -10.47
CA ALA A 147 11.33 -8.70 -10.76
C ALA A 147 11.93 -7.92 -11.96
N THR A 148 11.14 -7.68 -13.01
CA THR A 148 11.53 -6.79 -14.12
C THR A 148 11.78 -5.37 -13.61
N ALA A 149 10.87 -4.83 -12.80
CA ALA A 149 11.00 -3.50 -12.19
C ALA A 149 12.24 -3.40 -11.28
N GLN A 150 12.59 -4.46 -10.54
CA GLN A 150 13.83 -4.50 -9.76
C GLN A 150 15.06 -4.43 -10.66
N THR A 151 15.07 -5.15 -11.78
CA THR A 151 16.20 -5.13 -12.72
C THR A 151 16.38 -3.75 -13.34
N GLU A 152 15.28 -3.13 -13.78
CA GLU A 152 15.26 -1.76 -14.29
C GLU A 152 15.74 -0.75 -13.24
N LEU A 153 15.25 -0.87 -12.00
CA LEU A 153 15.67 0.00 -10.90
C LEU A 153 17.16 -0.13 -10.58
N ILE A 154 17.75 -1.34 -10.73
CA ILE A 154 19.18 -1.55 -10.55
C ILE A 154 19.98 -0.77 -11.61
N GLU A 155 19.60 -0.87 -12.89
CA GLU A 155 20.27 -0.14 -13.96
C GLU A 155 20.09 1.37 -13.81
N TYR A 156 18.87 1.84 -13.53
CA TYR A 156 18.59 3.24 -13.24
C TYR A 156 19.42 3.77 -12.06
N SER A 157 19.61 2.96 -11.01
CA SER A 157 20.45 3.34 -9.87
C SER A 157 21.94 3.46 -10.26
N LYS A 158 22.43 2.61 -11.17
CA LYS A 158 23.80 2.72 -11.72
C LYS A 158 23.97 3.96 -12.58
N GLU A 159 22.95 4.34 -13.35
CA GLU A 159 22.98 5.56 -14.13
C GLU A 159 23.13 6.78 -13.23
N ILE A 160 22.33 6.88 -12.16
CA ILE A 160 22.48 7.95 -11.16
C ILE A 160 23.89 7.93 -10.55
N GLN A 161 24.37 6.77 -10.11
CA GLN A 161 25.71 6.63 -9.55
C GLN A 161 26.79 7.09 -10.55
N SER A 162 26.64 6.80 -11.84
CA SER A 162 27.60 7.17 -12.88
C SER A 162 27.68 8.68 -13.11
N VAL A 163 26.56 9.40 -12.93
CA VAL A 163 26.51 10.87 -13.05
C VAL A 163 27.13 11.54 -11.82
N ILE A 164 26.85 11.01 -10.62
CA ILE A 164 27.35 11.58 -9.35
C ILE A 164 28.82 11.21 -9.07
N GLY A 165 29.29 10.09 -9.62
CA GLY A 165 30.62 9.54 -9.38
C GLY A 165 30.56 8.25 -8.57
N VAL A 166 31.17 7.19 -9.10
CA VAL A 166 31.20 5.85 -8.49
C VAL A 166 31.96 5.83 -7.16
N GLU A 167 32.86 6.78 -6.96
CA GLU A 167 33.58 7.01 -5.74
C GLU A 167 32.75 7.76 -4.70
N ASN A 168 31.67 8.44 -5.08
CA ASN A 168 30.85 9.28 -4.19
C ASN A 168 29.56 8.62 -3.73
N ALA A 169 29.15 7.55 -4.42
CA ALA A 169 27.93 6.83 -4.17
C ALA A 169 28.15 5.31 -4.20
N THR A 170 27.57 4.59 -3.24
CA THR A 170 27.57 3.13 -3.19
C THR A 170 26.14 2.60 -3.33
N LEU A 171 25.94 1.69 -4.28
CA LEU A 171 24.67 0.99 -4.44
C LEU A 171 24.54 -0.13 -3.41
N LYS A 172 23.43 -0.13 -2.67
CA LYS A 172 23.08 -1.17 -1.70
C LYS A 172 21.73 -1.78 -2.05
N GLN A 173 21.75 -3.10 -2.17
CA GLN A 173 20.55 -3.92 -2.30
C GLN A 173 20.17 -4.46 -0.91
N PRO A 174 18.89 -4.47 -0.53
CA PRO A 174 18.47 -5.28 0.60
C PRO A 174 18.73 -6.77 0.29
N PRO A 175 18.90 -7.64 1.30
CA PRO A 175 19.00 -9.07 1.07
C PRO A 175 17.75 -9.59 0.33
N GLY A 176 17.95 -10.35 -0.74
CA GLY A 176 16.86 -10.89 -1.54
C GLY A 176 17.31 -11.45 -2.89
N ALA A 177 16.37 -12.07 -3.59
CA ALA A 177 16.57 -12.53 -4.97
C ALA A 177 16.60 -11.35 -5.95
N TYR A 178 16.99 -11.60 -7.21
CA TYR A 178 16.95 -10.62 -8.30
C TYR A 178 17.63 -9.28 -7.97
N GLY A 179 18.68 -9.31 -7.15
CA GLY A 179 19.40 -8.12 -6.72
C GLY A 179 18.62 -7.26 -5.72
N GLY A 180 17.95 -7.87 -4.75
CA GLY A 180 17.26 -7.17 -3.65
C GLY A 180 15.74 -7.07 -3.77
N LEU A 181 15.14 -7.84 -4.68
CA LEU A 181 13.69 -8.04 -4.69
C LEU A 181 13.24 -8.68 -3.37
N LYS A 182 12.20 -8.10 -2.77
CA LYS A 182 11.52 -8.69 -1.61
C LYS A 182 11.03 -10.10 -1.95
N ASP A 183 11.32 -11.07 -1.09
CA ASP A 183 10.87 -12.44 -1.31
C ASP A 183 9.34 -12.55 -1.33
N PHE A 184 8.82 -13.65 -1.90
CA PHE A 184 7.40 -13.79 -2.18
C PHE A 184 6.60 -13.95 -0.88
N HIS A 185 7.21 -14.61 0.12
CA HIS A 185 6.62 -14.78 1.43
C HIS A 185 6.42 -13.44 2.13
N GLY A 186 7.47 -12.61 2.20
CA GLY A 186 7.44 -11.28 2.81
C GLY A 186 6.54 -10.31 2.06
N ALA A 187 6.46 -10.41 0.73
CA ALA A 187 5.50 -9.65 -0.06
C ALA A 187 4.05 -10.09 0.23
N LEU A 188 3.79 -11.40 0.30
CA LEU A 188 2.47 -11.95 0.60
C LEU A 188 2.04 -11.61 2.04
N ASP A 189 2.92 -11.82 3.02
CA ASP A 189 2.72 -11.46 4.42
C ASP A 189 2.39 -9.97 4.56
N LYS A 190 3.12 -9.10 3.85
CA LYS A 190 2.87 -7.66 3.86
C LYS A 190 1.45 -7.32 3.42
N VAL A 191 0.93 -7.95 2.36
CA VAL A 191 -0.39 -7.63 1.82
C VAL A 191 -1.53 -8.39 2.51
N THR A 192 -1.26 -9.45 3.28
CA THR A 192 -2.31 -10.24 3.97
C THR A 192 -2.42 -9.94 5.46
N ASN A 193 -1.29 -9.75 6.15
CA ASN A 193 -1.24 -9.71 7.62
C ASN A 193 -1.03 -8.29 8.19
N ARG A 194 -0.46 -7.35 7.42
CA ARG A 194 -0.36 -5.95 7.87
C ARG A 194 -1.73 -5.26 7.70
N LYS A 195 -2.05 -4.31 8.59
CA LYS A 195 -3.40 -3.68 8.76
C LYS A 195 -4.18 -3.62 7.44
N ARG A 196 -5.45 -4.06 7.43
CA ARG A 196 -6.33 -4.25 6.25
C ARG A 196 -6.35 -3.13 5.18
N GLN A 197 -5.99 -1.90 5.55
CA GLN A 197 -5.85 -0.76 4.63
C GLN A 197 -4.57 -0.80 3.77
N TYR A 198 -3.61 -1.66 4.11
CA TYR A 198 -2.43 -1.98 3.33
C TYR A 198 -2.75 -3.18 2.47
N ASP A 199 -2.89 -2.92 1.19
CA ASP A 199 -3.29 -3.91 0.20
C ASP A 199 -2.19 -4.09 -0.84
N MET A 200 -2.43 -4.83 -1.93
CA MET A 200 -1.47 -4.93 -3.05
C MET A 200 -0.99 -3.54 -3.51
N GLY A 201 -1.87 -2.54 -3.45
CA GLY A 201 -1.53 -1.15 -3.72
C GLY A 201 -0.41 -0.55 -2.86
N ASP A 202 -0.13 -1.09 -1.68
CA ASP A 202 0.92 -0.61 -0.76
C ASP A 202 2.24 -1.39 -0.89
N LEU A 203 2.34 -2.30 -1.87
CA LEU A 203 3.54 -3.09 -2.17
C LEU A 203 4.56 -2.32 -3.04
N LYS A 204 4.74 -1.03 -2.76
CA LYS A 204 5.62 -0.12 -3.53
C LYS A 204 7.11 -0.31 -3.30
N ASP A 205 7.45 -1.11 -2.30
CA ASP A 205 8.81 -1.38 -1.83
C ASP A 205 9.23 -2.84 -2.11
N ALA A 206 8.49 -3.57 -2.96
CA ALA A 206 8.87 -4.92 -3.33
C ALA A 206 10.10 -4.92 -4.25
N ALA A 207 10.10 -4.05 -5.25
CA ALA A 207 11.33 -3.61 -5.92
C ALA A 207 11.91 -2.43 -5.13
N ARG A 208 13.17 -2.54 -4.69
CA ARG A 208 13.83 -1.54 -3.87
C ARG A 208 15.35 -1.51 -4.06
N MET A 209 15.90 -0.31 -4.04
CA MET A 209 17.33 -0.01 -4.03
C MET A 209 17.63 1.10 -3.02
N THR A 210 18.88 1.14 -2.55
CA THR A 210 19.40 2.25 -1.77
C THR A 210 20.71 2.74 -2.40
N ILE A 211 20.88 4.05 -2.53
CA ILE A 211 22.15 4.69 -2.86
C ILE A 211 22.65 5.38 -1.60
N ILE A 212 23.85 5.02 -1.18
CA ILE A 212 24.53 5.59 0.00
C ILE A 212 25.60 6.55 -0.51
N PHE A 213 25.45 7.83 -0.19
CA PHE A 213 26.36 8.90 -0.59
C PHE A 213 27.35 9.21 0.53
N LYS A 214 28.58 9.59 0.16
CA LYS A 214 29.61 10.01 1.11
C LYS A 214 29.23 11.30 1.84
N ASN A 215 28.64 12.25 1.12
CA ASN A 215 28.26 13.55 1.66
C ASN A 215 26.82 13.93 1.25
N LEU A 216 26.31 14.99 1.87
CA LEU A 216 24.95 15.48 1.65
C LEU A 216 24.80 16.18 0.30
N GLU A 217 25.85 16.81 -0.20
CA GLU A 217 25.84 17.58 -1.46
C GLU A 217 25.55 16.67 -2.65
N ASP A 218 26.28 15.55 -2.75
CA ASP A 218 26.08 14.52 -3.77
C ASP A 218 24.66 13.91 -3.71
N MET A 219 24.14 13.70 -2.49
CA MET A 219 22.78 13.20 -2.30
C MET A 219 21.72 14.21 -2.76
N VAL A 220 21.95 15.51 -2.52
CA VAL A 220 21.07 16.59 -2.97
C VAL A 220 21.12 16.73 -4.50
N GLU A 221 22.30 16.59 -5.10
CA GLU A 221 22.45 16.55 -6.55
C GLU A 221 21.67 15.38 -7.16
N ALA A 222 21.84 14.17 -6.61
CA ALA A 222 21.08 12.99 -7.03
C ALA A 222 19.57 13.18 -6.87
N LYS A 223 19.11 13.78 -5.76
CA LYS A 223 17.70 14.14 -5.54
C LYS A 223 17.20 15.04 -6.67
N ASN A 224 17.95 16.08 -7.02
CA ASN A 224 17.56 17.04 -8.07
C ASN A 224 17.53 16.39 -9.45
N LEU A 225 18.49 15.51 -9.76
CA LEU A 225 18.52 14.72 -10.98
C LEU A 225 17.26 13.85 -11.10
N ILE A 226 16.99 13.01 -10.09
CA ILE A 226 15.83 12.12 -10.05
C ILE A 226 14.52 12.92 -10.19
N PHE A 227 14.45 14.09 -9.57
CA PHE A 227 13.27 14.94 -9.65
C PHE A 227 12.90 15.31 -11.09
N GLN A 228 13.86 15.36 -12.02
CA GLN A 228 13.63 15.74 -13.41
C GLN A 228 13.33 14.54 -14.34
N THR A 229 13.47 13.31 -13.84
CA THR A 229 13.30 12.09 -14.64
C THR A 229 11.84 11.74 -14.93
N GLU A 230 11.58 11.04 -16.03
CA GLU A 230 10.22 10.64 -16.43
C GLU A 230 9.59 9.67 -15.42
N GLU A 231 10.40 8.79 -14.85
CA GLU A 231 10.03 7.80 -13.83
C GLU A 231 9.38 8.46 -12.63
N PHE A 232 9.88 9.63 -12.20
CA PHE A 232 9.30 10.40 -11.12
C PHE A 232 8.21 11.37 -11.61
N GLN A 233 8.45 12.09 -12.71
CA GLN A 233 7.52 13.11 -13.24
C GLN A 233 6.13 12.53 -13.55
N SER A 234 6.06 11.29 -14.00
CA SER A 234 4.81 10.58 -14.30
C SER A 234 3.91 10.34 -13.08
N ILE A 235 4.47 10.41 -11.86
CA ILE A 235 3.75 10.15 -10.60
C ILE A 235 3.91 11.23 -9.53
N LYS A 236 4.64 12.32 -9.79
CA LYS A 236 4.92 13.39 -8.83
C LYS A 236 3.68 13.99 -8.17
N SER A 237 2.56 14.04 -8.90
CA SER A 237 1.28 14.59 -8.42
C SER A 237 0.54 13.66 -7.45
N LYS A 238 1.04 12.44 -7.22
CA LYS A 238 0.46 11.47 -6.30
C LYS A 238 0.97 11.73 -4.88
N GLN A 239 0.06 11.60 -3.90
CA GLN A 239 0.44 11.66 -2.50
C GLN A 239 1.47 10.56 -2.18
N SER A 240 2.51 10.94 -1.44
CA SER A 240 3.61 10.06 -1.06
C SER A 240 4.37 9.48 -2.27
N ALA A 241 4.50 10.21 -3.39
CA ALA A 241 5.42 9.89 -4.47
C ALA A 241 6.90 10.07 -4.05
N MET A 242 7.15 10.96 -3.09
CA MET A 242 8.44 11.13 -2.45
C MET A 242 8.25 11.38 -0.94
N LYS A 243 9.26 11.02 -0.14
CA LYS A 243 9.37 11.36 1.29
C LYS A 243 10.78 11.84 1.57
N ASP A 244 10.94 13.11 1.86
CA ASP A 244 12.22 13.69 2.28
C ASP A 244 12.24 13.80 3.82
N ARG A 245 13.07 13.00 4.49
CA ARG A 245 13.23 13.06 5.95
C ARG A 245 14.39 13.93 6.41
N TYR A 246 15.16 14.48 5.48
CA TYR A 246 16.18 15.49 5.78
C TYR A 246 15.55 16.88 5.84
N GLY A 247 14.53 17.13 5.02
CA GLY A 247 13.76 18.37 5.02
C GLY A 247 12.87 18.55 6.25
N THR A 248 12.96 19.72 6.89
CA THR A 248 12.16 20.12 8.06
C THR A 248 11.24 21.32 7.78
N SER A 249 11.37 21.95 6.61
CA SER A 249 10.53 23.07 6.20
C SER A 249 9.09 22.59 5.96
N LYS A 250 8.13 23.22 6.65
CA LYS A 250 6.70 22.83 6.59
C LYS A 250 6.03 23.15 5.24
N ASN A 251 6.69 23.93 4.38
CA ASN A 251 6.11 24.45 3.13
C ASN A 251 6.60 23.70 1.87
N GLU A 252 7.49 22.72 2.01
CA GLU A 252 7.96 21.91 0.89
C GLU A 252 7.14 20.62 0.77
N GLU A 253 6.66 20.35 -0.46
CA GLU A 253 5.65 19.33 -0.78
C GLU A 253 5.98 17.91 -0.27
N TYR A 254 7.26 17.56 -0.16
CA TYR A 254 7.71 16.20 0.19
C TYR A 254 8.41 16.09 1.55
N ASN A 255 8.57 17.21 2.27
CA ASN A 255 9.29 17.23 3.54
C ASN A 255 8.45 16.62 4.65
N CYS A 256 9.03 15.65 5.36
CA CYS A 256 8.35 14.90 6.41
C CYS A 256 9.16 14.69 7.68
N GLY A 257 10.40 15.21 7.72
CA GLY A 257 11.28 15.11 8.88
C GLY A 257 11.72 13.68 9.23
N ALA A 258 12.63 13.59 10.20
CA ALA A 258 13.13 12.31 10.69
C ALA A 258 12.00 11.45 11.29
N THR A 259 12.19 10.13 11.27
CA THR A 259 11.32 9.24 12.04
C THR A 259 11.43 9.51 13.55
N ALA A 260 10.49 8.98 14.34
CA ALA A 260 10.55 9.08 15.80
C ALA A 260 11.86 8.54 16.42
N ALA A 261 12.53 7.60 15.74
CA ALA A 261 13.82 7.05 16.14
C ALA A 261 15.02 7.87 15.65
N GLY A 262 14.79 9.03 15.02
CA GLY A 262 15.85 9.89 14.47
C GLY A 262 16.33 9.50 13.07
N TYR A 263 15.90 8.35 12.53
CA TYR A 263 16.31 7.89 11.19
C TYR A 263 15.85 8.83 10.06
N LYS A 264 16.75 9.11 9.11
CA LYS A 264 16.57 9.97 7.94
C LYS A 264 16.93 9.20 6.66
N ASP A 265 16.20 9.48 5.60
CA ASP A 265 16.43 9.06 4.22
C ASP A 265 15.57 9.95 3.29
N ILE A 266 15.88 9.93 2.00
CA ILE A 266 14.97 10.39 0.96
C ILE A 266 14.42 9.16 0.25
N LYS A 267 13.10 8.99 0.22
CA LYS A 267 12.45 7.91 -0.52
C LYS A 267 11.78 8.46 -1.75
N PHE A 268 12.22 8.02 -2.91
CA PHE A 268 11.51 8.16 -4.17
C PHE A 268 10.70 6.90 -4.44
N PHE A 269 9.47 7.10 -4.89
CA PHE A 269 8.75 6.09 -5.63
C PHE A 269 8.83 6.47 -7.10
N LEU A 270 9.17 5.50 -7.92
CA LEU A 270 9.48 5.68 -9.33
C LEU A 270 8.61 4.72 -10.14
N LYS A 271 8.02 5.20 -11.23
CA LYS A 271 7.25 4.36 -12.13
C LYS A 271 8.18 3.80 -13.22
N MET A 272 8.41 2.50 -13.17
CA MET A 272 9.22 1.77 -14.15
C MET A 272 8.45 1.61 -15.48
N SER A 273 9.16 1.23 -16.54
CA SER A 273 8.65 1.06 -17.91
C SER A 273 7.45 0.10 -18.00
N ASN A 274 7.43 -0.94 -17.18
CA ASN A 274 6.33 -1.91 -17.09
C ASN A 274 5.16 -1.44 -16.20
N ASN A 275 5.13 -0.15 -15.82
CA ASN A 275 4.18 0.51 -14.94
C ASN A 275 4.19 0.08 -13.46
N HIS A 276 5.12 -0.76 -13.02
CA HIS A 276 5.30 -1.02 -11.59
C HIS A 276 6.00 0.14 -10.90
N ILE A 277 5.64 0.36 -9.64
CA ILE A 277 6.31 1.31 -8.77
C ILE A 277 7.49 0.62 -8.08
N ALA A 278 8.65 1.24 -8.12
CA ALA A 278 9.84 0.83 -7.38
C ALA A 278 10.20 1.87 -6.32
N GLU A 279 10.85 1.46 -5.23
CA GLU A 279 11.32 2.36 -4.17
C GLU A 279 12.83 2.57 -4.30
N LEU A 280 13.25 3.81 -4.59
CA LEU A 280 14.65 4.22 -4.50
C LEU A 280 14.88 5.04 -3.24
N GLN A 281 15.84 4.64 -2.42
CA GLN A 281 16.22 5.39 -1.23
C GLN A 281 17.58 6.05 -1.40
N LEU A 282 17.68 7.31 -1.00
CA LEU A 282 18.93 8.04 -0.90
C LEU A 282 19.26 8.22 0.58
N ASN A 283 20.50 7.90 0.95
CA ASN A 283 20.98 8.05 2.31
C ASN A 283 22.46 8.49 2.30
N THR A 284 22.97 8.97 3.43
CA THR A 284 24.40 9.24 3.59
C THR A 284 25.08 8.18 4.45
N GLU A 285 26.40 8.00 4.35
CA GLU A 285 27.15 7.02 5.17
C GLU A 285 26.98 7.22 6.69
N ASN A 286 26.75 8.47 7.12
CA ASN A 286 26.57 8.84 8.52
C ASN A 286 25.17 8.55 9.09
N MET A 287 24.29 7.86 8.34
CA MET A 287 22.91 7.53 8.73
C MET A 287 22.62 6.04 8.75
#